data_AF-A0A139H9M2-F1
#
_entry.id   AF-A0A139H9M2-F1
#
_cell.length_a   1.000
_cell.length_b   1.000
_cell.length_c   1.000
_cell.angle_alpha   90.00
_cell.angle_beta   90.00
_cell.angle_gamma   90.00
#
_symmetry.space_group_name_H-M   'P 1'
#
loop_
_entity.id
_entity.type
_entity.pdbx_description
1 polymer ?
#
loop_
_entity_poly.entity_id
_entity_poly.type
_entity_poly.pdbx_seq_one_letter_code
_entity_poly.pdbx_strand_id
1 'polypeptide(L)'
;MSAIDPGIDDTVKEAAEDVEVWPSDRQKELEEEDLMAPSTWWFASTACPLLAATFGPIANGFSICALVYSWRAYIPPGATQADGIKMQDPAWLLAVNAVSLVSALTGNMSLLLNMAKRINFSTAQPITITGFLLAGVLLIADMAAINSGSHYYITEPRAIPSERHALTSAYYYAIFAAAIYMIIGFLMCLTVYGANKGYYDKRFNLTSSQRTLMLQTMSFVGYLLLGALVFSKIEGWKYLDSVYWADTTLLTVGLGDYSPQTAVGRGLLFPFAIGGILMVGLVVGSIRSLVLERGKEKVGRRR
;
A
#
# COMPACT_ATOMS: atom_id res chain seq x y z
N MET A 1 43.60 63.06 1.31
CA MET A 1 43.42 61.71 0.74
C MET A 1 43.60 60.73 1.88
N SER A 2 42.65 59.92 2.34
CA SER A 2 41.23 59.77 2.07
C SER A 2 40.68 59.17 3.37
N ALA A 3 39.73 59.83 4.03
CA ALA A 3 39.02 59.22 5.15
C ALA A 3 38.03 58.23 4.55
N ILE A 4 38.38 56.94 4.56
CA ILE A 4 37.44 55.88 4.19
C ILE A 4 36.48 55.75 5.36
N ASP A 5 35.21 56.04 5.08
CA ASP A 5 34.10 55.96 6.01
C ASP A 5 33.91 54.49 6.46
N PRO A 6 34.02 54.17 7.76
CA PRO A 6 33.92 52.80 8.25
C PRO A 6 32.57 52.15 7.94
N GLY A 7 31.51 52.93 7.66
CA GLY A 7 30.23 52.37 7.25
C GLY A 7 30.24 51.72 5.85
N ILE A 8 31.19 52.09 4.99
CA ILE A 8 31.28 51.55 3.62
C ILE A 8 31.89 50.14 3.63
N ASP A 9 32.91 49.91 4.45
CA ASP A 9 33.56 48.59 4.56
C ASP A 9 32.60 47.52 5.11
N ASP A 10 31.73 47.90 6.05
CA ASP A 10 30.73 46.98 6.60
C ASP A 10 29.65 46.64 5.57
N THR A 11 29.14 47.63 4.80
CA THR A 11 28.20 47.35 3.69
C THR A 11 28.82 46.54 2.55
N VAL A 12 30.12 46.69 2.28
CA VAL A 12 30.81 45.90 1.25
C VAL A 12 31.04 44.46 1.71
N LYS A 13 31.27 44.24 3.01
CA LYS A 13 31.33 42.89 3.59
C LYS A 13 29.97 42.20 3.59
N GLU A 14 28.91 42.90 4.02
CA GLU A 14 27.53 42.38 3.95
C GLU A 14 27.13 42.03 2.50
N ALA A 15 27.43 42.92 1.55
CA ALA A 15 27.15 42.67 0.14
C ALA A 15 28.02 41.54 -0.46
N ALA A 16 29.22 41.30 0.07
CA ALA A 16 30.07 40.19 -0.36
C ALA A 16 29.60 38.85 0.23
N GLU A 17 29.16 38.82 1.48
CA GLU A 17 28.53 37.64 2.10
C GLU A 17 27.21 37.27 1.40
N ASP A 18 26.40 38.26 1.02
CA ASP A 18 25.15 38.04 0.27
C ASP A 18 25.37 37.49 -1.17
N VAL A 19 26.56 37.75 -1.74
CA VAL A 19 26.96 37.30 -3.09
C VAL A 19 27.63 35.93 -3.07
N GLU A 20 28.31 35.55 -1.98
CA GLU A 20 28.93 34.22 -1.83
C GLU A 20 27.92 33.09 -1.58
N VAL A 21 26.71 33.41 -1.10
CA VAL A 21 25.62 32.43 -1.03
C VAL A 21 25.05 32.21 -2.43
N TRP A 22 25.59 31.20 -3.12
CA TRP A 22 25.08 30.75 -4.41
C TRP A 22 23.58 30.46 -4.29
N PRO A 23 22.75 30.75 -5.32
CA PRO A 23 21.31 30.50 -5.26
C PRO A 23 20.94 29.06 -4.87
N SER A 24 21.81 28.09 -5.19
CA SER A 24 21.65 26.69 -4.79
C SER A 24 21.86 26.46 -3.30
N ASP A 25 22.74 27.22 -2.65
CA ASP A 25 23.04 27.07 -1.24
C ASP A 25 21.99 27.78 -0.39
N ARG A 26 21.46 28.94 -0.84
CA ARG A 26 20.25 29.53 -0.26
C ARG A 26 19.03 28.62 -0.39
N GLN A 27 18.90 27.90 -1.51
CA GLN A 27 17.86 26.88 -1.69
C GLN A 27 18.07 25.67 -0.77
N LYS A 28 19.30 25.20 -0.60
CA LYS A 28 19.61 24.14 0.37
C LYS A 28 19.36 24.58 1.80
N GLU A 29 19.69 25.83 2.15
CA GLU A 29 19.43 26.41 3.47
C GLU A 29 17.94 26.56 3.73
N LEU A 30 17.15 26.96 2.73
CA LEU A 30 15.68 26.98 2.83
C LEU A 30 15.08 25.57 2.90
N GLU A 31 15.61 24.61 2.15
CA GLU A 31 15.23 23.19 2.27
C GLU A 31 15.62 22.64 3.65
N GLU A 32 16.77 23.02 4.20
CA GLU A 32 17.24 22.66 5.53
C GLU A 32 16.41 23.37 6.62
N GLU A 33 16.05 24.65 6.48
CA GLU A 33 15.19 25.39 7.42
C GLU A 33 13.77 24.81 7.49
N ASP A 34 13.20 24.45 6.34
CA ASP A 34 11.89 23.79 6.25
C ASP A 34 11.94 22.35 6.84
N LEU A 35 13.12 21.70 6.80
CA LEU A 35 13.43 20.46 7.52
C LEU A 35 13.65 20.69 9.04
N MET A 36 14.10 21.87 9.46
CA MET A 36 14.51 22.19 10.84
C MET A 36 13.32 22.58 11.74
N ALA A 37 12.17 22.97 11.19
CA ALA A 37 10.97 23.18 11.99
C ALA A 37 10.51 21.86 12.64
N PRO A 38 10.41 21.76 13.98
CA PRO A 38 9.71 20.66 14.64
C PRO A 38 8.22 20.86 14.40
N SER A 39 7.73 20.59 13.20
CA SER A 39 6.29 20.60 13.00
C SER A 39 5.75 19.35 13.71
N THR A 40 4.92 19.55 14.72
CA THR A 40 4.00 18.53 15.26
C THR A 40 3.20 17.82 14.14
N TRP A 41 3.21 18.41 12.94
CA TRP A 41 2.58 17.97 11.71
C TRP A 41 3.46 17.15 10.76
N TRP A 42 4.72 16.85 11.10
CA TRP A 42 5.59 15.96 10.30
C TRP A 42 4.97 14.60 10.04
N PHE A 43 4.25 14.06 11.03
CA PHE A 43 3.55 12.78 10.88
C PHE A 43 2.52 12.83 9.74
N ALA A 44 1.81 13.95 9.62
CA ALA A 44 0.82 14.16 8.59
C ALA A 44 1.46 14.39 7.20
N SER A 45 2.58 15.12 7.12
CA SER A 45 3.23 15.45 5.85
C SER A 45 4.08 14.31 5.26
N THR A 46 4.68 13.47 6.10
CA THR A 46 5.68 12.46 5.66
C THR A 46 5.29 11.02 6.00
N ALA A 47 4.80 10.75 7.21
CA ALA A 47 4.49 9.39 7.63
C ALA A 47 3.18 8.89 7.00
N CYS A 48 2.14 9.71 6.96
CA CYS A 48 0.84 9.34 6.40
C CYS A 48 0.91 8.93 4.91
N PRO A 49 1.53 9.72 4.00
CA PRO A 49 1.70 9.31 2.60
C PRO A 49 2.58 8.07 2.42
N LEU A 50 3.61 7.92 3.26
CA LEU A 50 4.49 6.75 3.21
C LEU A 50 3.72 5.47 3.56
N LEU A 51 2.94 5.52 4.65
CA LEU A 51 2.06 4.42 5.05
C LEU A 51 1.04 4.10 3.96
N ALA A 52 0.46 5.13 3.33
CA ALA A 52 -0.44 4.95 2.19
C ALA A 52 0.27 4.27 1.00
N ALA A 53 1.48 4.70 0.67
CA ALA A 53 2.31 4.13 -0.40
C ALA A 53 2.70 2.66 -0.14
N THR A 54 2.93 2.26 1.10
CA THR A 54 3.31 0.88 1.44
C THR A 54 2.10 -0.03 1.58
N PHE A 55 1.07 0.40 2.31
CA PHE A 55 -0.07 -0.43 2.62
C PHE A 55 -1.13 -0.45 1.51
N GLY A 56 -1.18 0.58 0.66
CA GLY A 56 -2.11 0.65 -0.48
C GLY A 56 -1.95 -0.53 -1.45
N PRO A 57 -0.74 -0.82 -1.96
CA PRO A 57 -0.49 -1.98 -2.80
C PRO A 57 -0.83 -3.32 -2.15
N ILE A 58 -0.56 -3.47 -0.84
CA ILE A 58 -0.88 -4.68 -0.08
C ILE A 58 -2.39 -4.86 0.02
N ALA A 59 -3.13 -3.78 0.31
CA ALA A 59 -4.60 -3.80 0.35
C ALA A 59 -5.22 -4.11 -1.02
N ASN A 60 -4.65 -3.58 -2.11
CA ASN A 60 -5.03 -3.97 -3.47
C ASN A 60 -4.83 -5.47 -3.70
N GLY A 61 -3.75 -6.06 -3.17
CA GLY A 61 -3.53 -7.50 -3.23
C GLY A 61 -4.62 -8.30 -2.52
N PHE A 62 -4.97 -7.92 -1.28
CA PHE A 62 -6.10 -8.53 -0.56
C PHE A 62 -7.43 -8.37 -1.30
N SER A 63 -7.68 -7.19 -1.89
CA SER A 63 -8.88 -6.91 -2.67
C SER A 63 -8.96 -7.75 -3.94
N ILE A 64 -7.83 -8.02 -4.61
CA ILE A 64 -7.77 -8.96 -5.75
C ILE A 64 -8.11 -10.38 -5.28
N CYS A 65 -7.54 -10.84 -4.18
CA CYS A 65 -7.84 -12.16 -3.62
C CYS A 65 -9.33 -12.30 -3.24
N ALA A 66 -9.91 -11.24 -2.69
CA ALA A 66 -11.33 -11.17 -2.38
C ALA A 66 -12.22 -11.18 -3.63
N LEU A 67 -11.78 -10.61 -4.75
CA LEU A 67 -12.55 -10.56 -5.99
C LEU A 67 -12.52 -11.89 -6.77
N VAL A 68 -11.36 -12.57 -6.78
CA VAL A 68 -11.12 -13.74 -7.65
C VAL A 68 -11.69 -15.04 -7.05
N TYR A 69 -11.97 -15.08 -5.75
CA TYR A 69 -12.38 -16.29 -5.07
C TYR A 69 -13.69 -16.10 -4.29
N SER A 70 -14.53 -17.14 -4.29
CA SER A 70 -15.84 -17.11 -3.63
C SER A 70 -15.73 -16.89 -2.12
N TRP A 71 -16.58 -16.04 -1.56
CA TRP A 71 -16.63 -15.66 -0.14
C TRP A 71 -17.28 -16.73 0.73
N ARG A 72 -18.07 -17.62 0.14
CA ARG A 72 -18.84 -18.65 0.85
C ARG A 72 -18.46 -20.05 0.40
N ALA A 73 -18.45 -20.97 1.36
CA ALA A 73 -18.26 -22.39 1.13
C ALA A 73 -19.27 -23.22 1.93
N TYR A 74 -19.68 -24.34 1.35
CA TYR A 74 -20.52 -25.35 1.99
C TYR A 74 -19.63 -26.46 2.56
N ILE A 75 -19.90 -26.87 3.80
CA ILE A 75 -19.21 -27.96 4.47
C ILE A 75 -20.08 -29.23 4.39
N PRO A 76 -19.68 -30.25 3.63
CA PRO A 76 -20.37 -31.53 3.60
C PRO A 76 -20.44 -32.19 4.99
N PRO A 77 -21.48 -33.00 5.29
CA PRO A 77 -21.54 -33.74 6.54
C PRO A 77 -20.30 -34.62 6.75
N GLY A 78 -19.63 -34.46 7.90
CA GLY A 78 -18.41 -35.20 8.24
C GLY A 78 -17.11 -34.60 7.69
N ALA A 79 -17.19 -33.53 6.90
CA ALA A 79 -16.04 -32.83 6.36
C ALA A 79 -15.63 -31.63 7.26
N THR A 80 -14.40 -31.16 7.10
CA THR A 80 -13.90 -29.97 7.81
C THR A 80 -14.07 -28.71 6.94
N GLN A 81 -13.84 -27.53 7.50
CA GLN A 81 -13.86 -26.27 6.74
C GLN A 81 -12.82 -26.24 5.60
N ALA A 82 -11.72 -27.00 5.72
CA ALA A 82 -10.69 -27.14 4.68
C ALA A 82 -11.24 -27.82 3.40
N ASP A 83 -12.18 -28.75 3.59
CA ASP A 83 -12.84 -29.51 2.52
C ASP A 83 -14.09 -28.83 1.99
N GLY A 84 -14.34 -27.59 2.40
CA GLY A 84 -15.51 -26.81 1.98
C GLY A 84 -15.59 -26.67 0.46
N ILE A 85 -16.76 -26.95 -0.10
CA ILE A 85 -17.07 -26.78 -1.51
C ILE A 85 -17.45 -25.32 -1.72
N LYS A 86 -16.71 -24.61 -2.59
CA LYS A 86 -16.98 -23.21 -2.91
C LYS A 86 -18.39 -23.02 -3.47
N MET A 87 -19.07 -22.00 -2.99
CA MET A 87 -20.37 -21.59 -3.51
C MET A 87 -20.19 -20.35 -4.39
N GLN A 88 -20.91 -20.28 -5.51
CA GLN A 88 -20.80 -19.13 -6.41
C GLN A 88 -21.47 -17.91 -5.77
N ASP A 89 -20.76 -16.78 -5.76
CA ASP A 89 -21.30 -15.54 -5.22
C ASP A 89 -22.23 -14.85 -6.23
N PRO A 90 -23.19 -14.05 -5.73
CA PRO A 90 -24.10 -13.30 -6.59
C PRO A 90 -23.34 -12.33 -7.50
N ALA A 91 -23.85 -12.12 -8.72
CA ALA A 91 -23.22 -11.22 -9.69
C ALA A 91 -23.12 -9.77 -9.20
N TRP A 92 -24.06 -9.29 -8.38
CA TRP A 92 -24.02 -7.94 -7.82
C TRP A 92 -22.83 -7.76 -6.88
N LEU A 93 -22.47 -8.78 -6.09
CA LEU A 93 -21.34 -8.74 -5.15
C LEU A 93 -20.03 -8.65 -5.93
N LEU A 94 -19.89 -9.44 -6.99
CA LEU A 94 -18.72 -9.38 -7.87
C LEU A 94 -18.59 -8.00 -8.55
N ALA A 95 -19.72 -7.39 -8.95
CA ALA A 95 -19.72 -6.07 -9.57
C ALA A 95 -19.27 -4.97 -8.59
N VAL A 96 -19.81 -4.94 -7.36
CA VAL A 96 -19.43 -3.95 -6.34
C VAL A 96 -17.97 -4.14 -5.92
N ASN A 97 -17.54 -5.38 -5.71
CA ASN A 97 -16.16 -5.70 -5.39
C ASN A 97 -15.21 -5.24 -6.53
N ALA A 98 -15.55 -5.47 -7.80
CA ALA A 98 -14.77 -4.98 -8.93
C ALA A 98 -14.68 -3.44 -8.98
N VAL A 99 -15.80 -2.74 -8.73
CA VAL A 99 -15.82 -1.27 -8.67
C VAL A 99 -14.97 -0.76 -7.51
N SER A 100 -14.99 -1.44 -6.37
CA SER A 100 -14.15 -1.11 -5.22
C SER A 100 -12.65 -1.23 -5.56
N LEU A 101 -12.24 -2.31 -6.23
CA LEU A 101 -10.86 -2.53 -6.65
C LEU A 101 -10.41 -1.47 -7.66
N VAL A 102 -11.23 -1.14 -8.66
CA VAL A 102 -10.90 -0.09 -9.64
C VAL A 102 -10.74 1.26 -8.94
N SER A 103 -11.59 1.57 -7.96
CA SER A 103 -11.51 2.80 -7.17
C SER A 103 -10.19 2.88 -6.38
N ALA A 104 -9.80 1.77 -5.72
CA ALA A 104 -8.56 1.69 -4.96
C ALA A 104 -7.31 1.76 -5.85
N LEU A 105 -7.31 1.06 -7.00
CA LEU A 105 -6.22 1.13 -7.97
C LEU A 105 -6.05 2.54 -8.54
N THR A 106 -7.16 3.23 -8.81
CA THR A 106 -7.15 4.63 -9.27
C THR A 106 -6.58 5.56 -8.19
N GLY A 107 -7.00 5.38 -6.93
CA GLY A 107 -6.47 6.15 -5.80
C GLY A 107 -4.97 5.92 -5.59
N ASN A 108 -4.53 4.66 -5.66
CA ASN A 108 -3.13 4.28 -5.53
C ASN A 108 -2.28 4.82 -6.69
N MET A 109 -2.80 4.78 -7.93
CA MET A 109 -2.14 5.36 -9.09
C MET A 109 -2.02 6.89 -8.97
N SER A 110 -3.08 7.56 -8.54
CA SER A 110 -3.05 9.01 -8.28
C SER A 110 -1.98 9.39 -7.25
N LEU A 111 -1.88 8.63 -6.16
CA LEU A 111 -0.84 8.81 -5.14
C LEU A 111 0.57 8.62 -5.71
N LEU A 112 0.79 7.57 -6.50
CA LEU A 112 2.08 7.32 -7.15
C LEU A 112 2.46 8.46 -8.11
N LEU A 113 1.53 8.90 -8.95
CA LEU A 113 1.74 9.99 -9.91
C LEU A 113 2.00 11.32 -9.21
N ASN A 114 1.40 11.53 -8.03
CA ASN A 114 1.69 12.68 -7.18
C ASN A 114 3.11 12.63 -6.62
N MET A 115 3.54 11.49 -6.10
CA MET A 115 4.92 11.25 -5.61
C MET A 115 5.97 11.29 -6.74
N ALA A 116 5.56 10.99 -7.97
CA ALA A 116 6.40 11.11 -9.16
C ALA A 116 6.47 12.53 -9.72
N LYS A 117 5.87 13.53 -9.05
CA LYS A 117 5.75 14.92 -9.52
C LYS A 117 5.12 15.02 -10.92
N ARG A 118 4.27 14.06 -11.29
CA ARG A 118 3.55 14.03 -12.57
C ARG A 118 2.17 14.69 -12.48
N ILE A 119 1.55 14.63 -11.30
CA ILE A 119 0.25 15.27 -11.01
C ILE A 119 0.40 16.16 -9.77
N ASN A 120 -0.20 17.36 -9.83
CA ASN A 120 -0.19 18.32 -8.74
C ASN A 120 -0.99 17.83 -7.52
N PHE A 121 -0.57 18.24 -6.32
CA PHE A 121 -1.23 17.89 -5.05
C PHE A 121 -2.73 18.13 -5.07
N SER A 122 -3.18 19.30 -5.50
CA SER A 122 -4.60 19.68 -5.52
C SER A 122 -5.46 18.76 -6.39
N THR A 123 -4.90 18.17 -7.44
CA THR A 123 -5.62 17.23 -8.32
C THR A 123 -5.50 15.79 -7.82
N ALA A 124 -4.33 15.39 -7.36
CA ALA A 124 -4.09 14.00 -6.98
C ALA A 124 -4.78 13.60 -5.67
N GLN A 125 -4.73 14.47 -4.66
CA GLN A 125 -5.24 14.17 -3.32
C GLN A 125 -6.73 13.85 -3.26
N PRO A 126 -7.65 14.60 -3.90
CA PRO A 126 -9.06 14.23 -3.90
C PRO A 126 -9.31 12.88 -4.59
N ILE A 127 -8.59 12.56 -5.67
CA ILE A 127 -8.69 11.27 -6.37
C ILE A 127 -8.20 10.14 -5.45
N THR A 128 -7.08 10.34 -4.76
CA THR A 128 -6.52 9.36 -3.82
C THR A 128 -7.47 9.08 -2.66
N ILE A 129 -7.95 10.12 -1.99
CA ILE A 129 -8.86 10.01 -0.84
C ILE A 129 -10.18 9.35 -1.27
N THR A 130 -10.79 9.84 -2.34
CA THR A 130 -12.06 9.31 -2.83
C THR A 130 -11.90 7.86 -3.27
N GLY A 131 -10.82 7.53 -3.97
CA GLY A 131 -10.54 6.16 -4.42
C GLY A 131 -10.45 5.16 -3.26
N PHE A 132 -9.67 5.47 -2.22
CA PHE A 132 -9.54 4.58 -1.06
C PHE A 132 -10.79 4.54 -0.17
N LEU A 133 -11.41 5.69 0.14
CA LEU A 133 -12.61 5.71 0.97
C LEU A 133 -13.80 5.03 0.27
N LEU A 134 -14.00 5.29 -1.03
CA LEU A 134 -15.04 4.63 -1.81
C LEU A 134 -14.80 3.12 -1.85
N ALA A 135 -13.57 2.68 -2.10
CA ALA A 135 -13.25 1.26 -2.10
C ALA A 135 -13.54 0.59 -0.75
N GLY A 136 -13.10 1.20 0.36
CA GLY A 136 -13.36 0.70 1.71
C GLY A 136 -14.86 0.63 2.03
N VAL A 137 -15.61 1.69 1.74
CA VAL A 137 -17.06 1.75 1.97
C VAL A 137 -17.80 0.71 1.13
N LEU A 138 -17.44 0.54 -0.15
CA LEU A 138 -18.07 -0.46 -1.02
C LEU A 138 -17.82 -1.88 -0.52
N LEU A 139 -16.60 -2.22 -0.10
CA LEU A 139 -16.32 -3.53 0.49
C LEU A 139 -17.06 -3.74 1.82
N ILE A 140 -17.16 -2.71 2.67
CA ILE A 140 -17.96 -2.77 3.90
C ILE A 140 -19.44 -2.99 3.56
N ALA A 141 -19.95 -2.32 2.53
CA ALA A 141 -21.31 -2.49 2.06
C ALA A 141 -21.56 -3.90 1.54
N ASP A 142 -20.64 -4.50 0.77
CA ASP A 142 -20.72 -5.89 0.33
C ASP A 142 -20.75 -6.87 1.50
N MET A 143 -19.85 -6.69 2.48
CA MET A 143 -19.82 -7.51 3.69
C MET A 143 -21.10 -7.35 4.54
N ALA A 144 -21.63 -6.13 4.65
CA ALA A 144 -22.89 -5.90 5.35
C ALA A 144 -24.07 -6.51 4.58
N ALA A 145 -24.12 -6.36 3.25
CA ALA A 145 -25.17 -6.85 2.39
C ALA A 145 -25.21 -8.38 2.36
N ILE A 146 -24.05 -9.04 2.34
CA ILE A 146 -24.01 -10.51 2.41
C ILE A 146 -24.52 -10.96 3.78
N ASN A 147 -24.01 -10.43 4.91
CA ASN A 147 -24.38 -10.91 6.24
C ASN A 147 -25.81 -10.57 6.68
N SER A 148 -26.36 -9.44 6.22
CA SER A 148 -27.73 -9.01 6.56
C SER A 148 -28.78 -9.54 5.59
N GLY A 149 -28.38 -9.91 4.38
CA GLY A 149 -29.28 -10.36 3.33
C GLY A 149 -29.71 -11.81 3.50
N SER A 150 -30.93 -12.11 3.05
CA SER A 150 -31.39 -13.49 2.88
C SER A 150 -30.49 -14.30 1.95
N HIS A 151 -29.67 -13.64 1.13
CA HIS A 151 -28.71 -14.27 0.23
C HIS A 151 -27.61 -15.06 0.94
N TYR A 152 -27.24 -14.74 2.18
CA TYR A 152 -26.32 -15.58 2.96
C TYR A 152 -26.98 -16.89 3.42
N TYR A 153 -28.28 -16.83 3.67
CA TYR A 153 -29.08 -17.95 4.22
C TYR A 153 -29.84 -18.75 3.16
N ILE A 154 -30.03 -18.21 1.95
CA ILE A 154 -30.83 -18.80 0.87
C ILE A 154 -29.98 -18.91 -0.39
N THR A 155 -29.50 -20.12 -0.67
CA THR A 155 -28.93 -20.49 -1.97
C THR A 155 -29.48 -21.83 -2.42
N GLU A 156 -29.69 -22.00 -3.72
CA GLU A 156 -30.15 -23.24 -4.31
C GLU A 156 -29.01 -24.28 -4.37
N PRO A 157 -29.29 -25.56 -4.06
CA PRO A 157 -30.58 -26.09 -3.62
C PRO A 157 -30.90 -25.66 -2.16
N ARG A 158 -32.15 -25.26 -1.91
CA ARG A 158 -32.71 -24.91 -0.58
C ARG A 158 -32.61 -26.02 0.48
N ALA A 159 -31.95 -27.13 0.17
CA ALA A 159 -31.76 -28.30 1.02
C ALA A 159 -30.49 -28.23 1.88
N ILE A 160 -29.66 -27.18 1.74
CA ILE A 160 -28.43 -27.04 2.52
C ILE A 160 -28.73 -26.33 3.85
N PRO A 161 -28.47 -26.96 5.02
CA PRO A 161 -28.66 -26.30 6.32
C PRO A 161 -27.70 -25.11 6.49
N SER A 162 -28.21 -23.98 6.97
CA SER A 162 -27.42 -22.76 7.24
C SER A 162 -26.26 -22.98 8.21
N GLU A 163 -26.35 -23.98 9.09
CA GLU A 163 -25.31 -24.38 10.05
C GLU A 163 -24.06 -24.97 9.37
N ARG A 164 -24.15 -25.37 8.09
CA ARG A 164 -23.06 -25.97 7.32
C ARG A 164 -22.41 -24.98 6.36
N HIS A 165 -22.68 -23.69 6.53
CA HIS A 165 -22.06 -22.63 5.73
C HIS A 165 -20.86 -22.06 6.48
N ALA A 166 -19.78 -21.81 5.75
CA ALA A 166 -18.60 -21.14 6.28
C ALA A 166 -18.13 -20.04 5.33
N LEU A 167 -17.53 -19.01 5.92
CA LEU A 167 -16.84 -17.95 5.21
C LEU A 167 -15.44 -18.41 4.83
N THR A 168 -15.03 -18.09 3.60
CA THR A 168 -13.72 -18.45 3.07
C THR A 168 -12.68 -17.38 3.40
N SER A 169 -11.41 -17.67 3.12
CA SER A 169 -10.31 -16.71 3.21
C SER A 169 -10.53 -15.44 2.37
N ALA A 170 -11.24 -15.52 1.24
CA ALA A 170 -11.58 -14.35 0.42
C ALA A 170 -12.38 -13.28 1.19
N TYR A 171 -13.35 -13.71 1.99
CA TYR A 171 -14.14 -12.82 2.83
C TYR A 171 -13.25 -12.09 3.86
N TYR A 172 -12.31 -12.80 4.48
CA TYR A 172 -11.37 -12.18 5.42
C TYR A 172 -10.37 -11.25 4.73
N TYR A 173 -9.92 -11.56 3.52
CA TYR A 173 -9.13 -10.62 2.71
C TYR A 173 -9.91 -9.36 2.36
N ALA A 174 -11.22 -9.44 2.13
CA ALA A 174 -12.07 -8.26 1.96
C ALA A 174 -12.10 -7.39 3.22
N ILE A 175 -12.18 -8.00 4.41
CA ILE A 175 -12.10 -7.28 5.70
C ILE A 175 -10.75 -6.54 5.81
N PHE A 176 -9.63 -7.24 5.56
CA PHE A 176 -8.30 -6.62 5.64
C PHE A 176 -8.14 -5.48 4.64
N ALA A 177 -8.57 -5.69 3.38
CA ALA A 177 -8.52 -4.65 2.35
C ALA A 177 -9.35 -3.42 2.77
N ALA A 178 -10.59 -3.63 3.20
CA ALA A 178 -11.49 -2.55 3.62
C ALA A 178 -10.92 -1.76 4.81
N ALA A 179 -10.41 -2.46 5.83
CA ALA A 179 -9.80 -1.82 7.00
C ALA A 179 -8.59 -0.96 6.61
N ILE A 180 -7.68 -1.49 5.78
CA ILE A 180 -6.51 -0.76 5.32
C ILE A 180 -6.92 0.43 4.44
N TYR A 181 -7.88 0.27 3.53
CA TYR A 181 -8.37 1.39 2.70
C TYR A 181 -8.98 2.50 3.54
N MET A 182 -9.77 2.17 4.57
CA MET A 182 -10.36 3.18 5.47
C MET A 182 -9.28 3.90 6.29
N ILE A 183 -8.29 3.17 6.79
CA ILE A 183 -7.13 3.76 7.49
C ILE A 183 -6.37 4.70 6.55
N ILE A 184 -6.03 4.25 5.35
CA ILE A 184 -5.31 5.06 4.35
C ILE A 184 -6.13 6.29 3.97
N GLY A 185 -7.42 6.14 3.67
CA GLY A 185 -8.30 7.26 3.33
C GLY A 185 -8.33 8.31 4.45
N PHE A 186 -8.41 7.89 5.71
CA PHE A 186 -8.33 8.79 6.87
C PHE A 186 -6.96 9.46 7.01
N LEU A 187 -5.86 8.71 6.89
CA LEU A 187 -4.51 9.27 6.93
C LEU A 187 -4.30 10.32 5.84
N MET A 188 -4.78 10.06 4.62
CA MET A 188 -4.70 11.02 3.52
C MET A 188 -5.59 12.26 3.76
N CYS A 189 -6.75 12.10 4.40
CA CYS A 189 -7.57 13.25 4.84
C CYS A 189 -6.81 14.14 5.84
N LEU A 190 -6.14 13.54 6.82
CA LEU A 190 -5.28 14.28 7.76
C LEU A 190 -4.18 15.03 7.03
N THR A 191 -3.56 14.39 6.03
CA THR A 191 -2.51 15.02 5.23
C THR A 191 -3.03 16.23 4.43
N VAL A 192 -4.21 16.14 3.83
CA VAL A 192 -4.80 17.27 3.10
C VAL A 192 -5.26 18.37 4.04
N TYR A 193 -5.85 18.00 5.18
CA TYR A 193 -6.27 18.95 6.20
C TYR A 193 -5.08 19.79 6.70
N GLY A 194 -3.96 19.14 7.02
CA GLY A 194 -2.76 19.82 7.50
C GLY A 194 -2.17 20.78 6.45
N ALA A 195 -2.13 20.35 5.19
CA ALA A 195 -1.65 21.17 4.08
C ALA A 195 -2.57 22.38 3.79
N ASN A 196 -3.89 22.22 3.94
CA ASN A 196 -4.86 23.30 3.72
C ASN A 196 -4.86 24.35 4.84
N LYS A 197 -4.51 23.95 6.07
CA LYS A 197 -4.30 24.87 7.19
C LYS A 197 -2.96 25.61 7.14
N GLY A 198 -2.09 25.28 6.19
CA GLY A 198 -0.79 25.92 6.03
C GLY A 198 0.25 25.47 7.05
N TYR A 199 0.08 24.28 7.66
CA TYR A 199 1.09 23.74 8.59
C TYR A 199 2.36 23.24 7.88
N TYR A 200 2.26 22.94 6.59
CA TYR A 200 3.35 22.57 5.71
C TYR A 200 2.94 22.78 4.25
N ASP A 201 3.92 22.83 3.36
CA ASP A 201 3.71 23.08 1.94
C ASP A 201 2.86 22.01 1.26
N LYS A 202 2.03 22.46 0.30
CA LYS A 202 1.21 21.58 -0.56
C LYS A 202 2.05 20.83 -1.61
N ARG A 203 3.37 20.81 -1.47
CA ARG A 203 4.29 20.06 -2.32
C ARG A 203 4.78 18.88 -1.49
N PHE A 204 4.35 17.68 -1.84
CA PHE A 204 5.03 16.49 -1.33
C PHE A 204 6.43 16.44 -1.94
N ASN A 205 7.42 17.00 -1.24
CA ASN A 205 8.81 16.68 -1.48
C ASN A 205 9.14 15.34 -0.80
N LEU A 206 8.37 14.31 -1.14
CA LEU A 206 8.64 12.95 -0.69
C LEU A 206 9.91 12.46 -1.38
N THR A 207 10.83 11.89 -0.61
CA THR A 207 12.15 11.49 -1.09
C THR A 207 12.03 10.38 -2.13
N SER A 208 12.99 10.30 -3.06
CA SER A 208 13.03 9.23 -4.07
C SER A 208 12.93 7.82 -3.44
N SER A 209 13.40 7.66 -2.21
CA SER A 209 13.29 6.45 -1.38
C SER A 209 11.83 6.00 -1.17
N GLN A 210 10.91 6.93 -0.94
CA GLN A 210 9.50 6.63 -0.65
C GLN A 210 8.75 6.15 -1.91
N ARG A 211 9.02 6.78 -3.05
CA ARG A 211 8.49 6.34 -4.36
C ARG A 211 9.01 4.95 -4.74
N THR A 212 10.31 4.72 -4.51
CA THR A 212 10.94 3.42 -4.76
C THR A 212 10.31 2.33 -3.90
N LEU A 213 10.06 2.62 -2.61
CA LEU A 213 9.40 1.67 -1.72
C LEU A 213 8.00 1.29 -2.21
N MET A 214 7.19 2.27 -2.64
CA MET A 214 5.86 2.00 -3.22
C MET A 214 5.93 1.06 -4.43
N LEU A 215 6.82 1.36 -5.37
CA LEU A 215 6.99 0.55 -6.59
C LEU A 215 7.50 -0.86 -6.28
N GLN A 216 8.41 -1.00 -5.31
CA GLN A 216 8.90 -2.29 -4.85
C GLN A 216 7.79 -3.12 -4.20
N THR A 217 6.95 -2.51 -3.34
CA THR A 217 5.81 -3.21 -2.74
C THR A 217 4.77 -3.61 -3.79
N MET A 218 4.46 -2.74 -4.76
CA MET A 218 3.58 -3.09 -5.89
C MET A 218 4.13 -4.26 -6.72
N SER A 219 5.43 -4.22 -7.02
CA SER A 219 6.11 -5.28 -7.78
C SER A 219 6.10 -6.59 -7.01
N PHE A 220 6.37 -6.56 -5.71
CA PHE A 220 6.35 -7.74 -4.85
C PHE A 220 4.95 -8.38 -4.77
N VAL A 221 3.91 -7.58 -4.49
CA VAL A 221 2.53 -8.08 -4.42
C VAL A 221 2.09 -8.65 -5.78
N GLY A 222 2.38 -7.94 -6.88
CA GLY A 222 2.07 -8.43 -8.23
C GLY A 222 2.81 -9.74 -8.57
N TYR A 223 4.09 -9.83 -8.21
CA TYR A 223 4.89 -11.03 -8.41
C TYR A 223 4.36 -12.23 -7.61
N LEU A 224 3.97 -12.00 -6.35
CA LEU A 224 3.38 -13.01 -5.47
C LEU A 224 2.05 -13.52 -6.06
N LEU A 225 1.14 -12.63 -6.43
CA LEU A 225 -0.18 -13.01 -6.96
C LEU A 225 -0.09 -13.72 -8.32
N LEU A 226 0.84 -13.28 -9.18
CA LEU A 226 1.09 -13.93 -10.47
C LEU A 226 1.73 -15.31 -10.29
N GLY A 227 2.72 -15.42 -9.39
CA GLY A 227 3.33 -16.70 -9.03
C GLY A 227 2.28 -17.68 -8.50
N ALA A 228 1.46 -17.24 -7.54
CA ALA A 228 0.34 -18.02 -7.02
C ALA A 228 -0.61 -18.48 -8.13
N LEU A 229 -0.90 -17.64 -9.13
CA LEU A 229 -1.74 -18.01 -10.26
C LEU A 229 -1.09 -19.14 -11.07
N VAL A 230 0.18 -19.01 -11.41
CA VAL A 230 0.94 -20.03 -12.16
C VAL A 230 0.97 -21.36 -11.40
N PHE A 231 1.35 -21.35 -10.12
CA PHE A 231 1.42 -22.56 -9.31
C PHE A 231 0.04 -23.19 -9.06
N SER A 232 -1.03 -22.39 -8.90
CA SER A 232 -2.39 -22.93 -8.78
C SER A 232 -2.81 -23.76 -10.01
N LYS A 233 -2.36 -23.37 -11.20
CA LYS A 233 -2.66 -24.08 -12.46
C LYS A 233 -1.79 -25.31 -12.66
N ILE A 234 -0.51 -25.23 -12.29
CA ILE A 234 0.45 -26.32 -12.46
C ILE A 234 0.20 -27.44 -11.45
N GLU A 235 -0.03 -27.09 -10.18
CA GLU A 235 -0.17 -28.06 -9.09
C GLU A 235 -1.64 -28.43 -8.81
N GLY A 236 -2.60 -27.76 -9.45
CA GLY A 236 -4.03 -28.00 -9.24
C GLY A 236 -4.56 -27.53 -7.89
N TRP A 237 -3.81 -26.68 -7.18
CA TRP A 237 -4.22 -26.11 -5.90
C TRP A 237 -5.33 -25.08 -6.06
N LYS A 238 -6.11 -24.83 -4.98
CA LYS A 238 -7.00 -23.67 -4.96
C LYS A 238 -6.13 -22.41 -5.06
N TYR A 239 -6.64 -21.39 -5.75
CA TYR A 239 -5.87 -20.16 -5.98
C TYR A 239 -5.40 -19.51 -4.67
N LEU A 240 -6.27 -19.39 -3.66
CA LEU A 240 -5.90 -18.78 -2.39
C LEU A 240 -4.91 -19.63 -1.58
N ASP A 241 -4.94 -20.97 -1.70
CA ASP A 241 -3.93 -21.84 -1.09
C ASP A 241 -2.57 -21.60 -1.75
N SER A 242 -2.56 -21.34 -3.07
CA SER A 242 -1.34 -20.97 -3.80
C SER A 242 -0.83 -19.58 -3.44
N VAL A 243 -1.72 -18.63 -3.11
CA VAL A 243 -1.34 -17.31 -2.60
C VAL A 243 -0.68 -17.44 -1.23
N TYR A 244 -1.27 -18.23 -0.33
CA TYR A 244 -0.69 -18.53 0.97
C TYR A 244 0.67 -19.25 0.85
N TRP A 245 0.78 -20.24 -0.03
CA TRP A 245 2.04 -20.92 -0.29
C TRP A 245 3.10 -19.96 -0.86
N ALA A 246 2.73 -19.12 -1.82
CA ALA A 246 3.63 -18.13 -2.40
C ALA A 246 4.13 -17.15 -1.32
N ASP A 247 3.23 -16.63 -0.49
CA ASP A 247 3.58 -15.73 0.62
C ASP A 247 4.55 -16.38 1.62
N THR A 248 4.20 -17.56 2.14
CA THR A 248 5.04 -18.30 3.10
C THR A 248 6.39 -18.72 2.51
N THR A 249 6.45 -18.99 1.20
CA THR A 249 7.69 -19.30 0.49
C THR A 249 8.57 -18.06 0.31
N LEU A 250 8.00 -16.95 -0.19
CA LEU A 250 8.76 -15.73 -0.47
C LEU A 250 9.21 -15.01 0.80
N LEU A 251 8.43 -15.08 1.87
CA LEU A 251 8.79 -14.58 3.20
C LEU A 251 9.68 -15.56 3.98
N THR A 252 10.07 -16.69 3.38
CA THR A 252 10.95 -17.70 3.99
C THR A 252 10.42 -18.31 5.29
N VAL A 253 9.10 -18.26 5.51
CA VAL A 253 8.44 -18.92 6.65
C VAL A 253 8.44 -20.43 6.46
N GLY A 254 8.05 -20.90 5.26
CA GLY A 254 8.18 -22.30 4.86
C GLY A 254 7.46 -23.32 5.75
N LEU A 255 6.16 -23.15 5.97
CA LEU A 255 5.37 -24.02 6.88
C LEU A 255 5.33 -25.51 6.45
N GLY A 256 5.57 -25.80 5.17
CA GLY A 256 5.79 -27.17 4.66
C GLY A 256 4.52 -27.97 4.38
N ASP A 257 3.35 -27.36 4.55
CA ASP A 257 2.03 -27.93 4.25
C ASP A 257 1.72 -27.97 2.74
N TYR A 258 2.18 -26.97 1.99
CA TYR A 258 2.14 -26.95 0.52
C TYR A 258 3.56 -26.99 -0.07
N SER A 259 3.78 -27.85 -1.05
CA SER A 259 5.04 -27.91 -1.80
C SER A 259 4.83 -28.47 -3.21
N PRO A 260 5.45 -27.88 -4.26
CA PRO A 260 5.28 -28.34 -5.63
C PRO A 260 5.67 -29.81 -5.82
N GLN A 261 4.74 -30.61 -6.35
CA GLN A 261 4.95 -32.03 -6.61
C GLN A 261 5.23 -32.32 -8.07
N THR A 262 4.76 -31.46 -8.98
CA THR A 262 5.01 -31.65 -10.41
C THR A 262 6.48 -31.36 -10.76
N ALA A 263 6.99 -32.04 -11.80
CA ALA A 263 8.34 -31.80 -12.29
C ALA A 263 8.55 -30.34 -12.73
N VAL A 264 7.52 -29.75 -13.37
CA VAL A 264 7.53 -28.35 -13.81
C VAL A 264 7.51 -27.39 -12.62
N GLY A 265 6.61 -27.61 -11.65
CA GLY A 265 6.51 -26.78 -10.45
C GLY A 265 7.80 -26.79 -9.62
N ARG A 266 8.44 -27.96 -9.46
CA ARG A 266 9.74 -28.09 -8.79
C ARG A 266 10.84 -27.32 -9.54
N GLY A 267 10.84 -27.34 -10.87
CA GLY A 267 11.78 -26.57 -11.68
C GLY A 267 11.56 -25.06 -11.57
N LEU A 268 10.31 -24.60 -11.62
CA LEU A 268 9.95 -23.18 -11.54
C LEU A 268 10.11 -22.60 -10.13
N LEU A 269 10.12 -23.43 -9.09
CA LEU A 269 10.30 -23.00 -7.70
C LEU A 269 11.61 -22.22 -7.51
N PHE A 270 12.72 -22.69 -8.08
CA PHE A 270 14.02 -22.05 -7.89
C PHE A 270 14.07 -20.60 -8.40
N PRO A 271 13.74 -20.30 -9.68
CA PRO A 271 13.71 -18.92 -10.15
C PRO A 271 12.61 -18.11 -9.45
N PHE A 272 11.47 -18.73 -9.11
CA PHE A 272 10.40 -18.05 -8.39
C PHE A 272 10.86 -17.53 -7.01
N ALA A 273 11.46 -18.41 -6.22
CA ALA A 273 11.97 -18.10 -4.88
C ALA A 273 13.12 -17.08 -4.94
N ILE A 274 14.09 -17.24 -5.85
CA ILE A 274 15.19 -16.29 -6.03
C ILE A 274 14.64 -14.89 -6.33
N GLY A 275 13.73 -14.77 -7.31
CA GLY A 275 13.15 -13.49 -7.70
C GLY A 275 12.38 -12.82 -6.55
N GLY A 276 11.58 -13.59 -5.82
CA GLY A 276 10.80 -13.04 -4.71
C GLY A 276 11.65 -12.67 -3.49
N ILE A 277 12.64 -13.49 -3.11
CA ILE A 277 13.57 -13.17 -2.02
C ILE A 277 14.37 -11.90 -2.35
N LEU A 278 14.80 -11.72 -3.60
CA LEU A 278 15.46 -10.48 -4.03
C LEU A 278 14.54 -9.26 -3.88
N MET A 279 13.27 -9.37 -4.28
CA MET A 279 12.28 -8.30 -4.11
C MET A 279 12.05 -7.96 -2.63
N VAL A 280 11.94 -8.96 -1.75
CA VAL A 280 11.84 -8.76 -0.29
C VAL A 280 13.08 -8.04 0.24
N GLY A 281 14.28 -8.46 -0.18
CA GLY A 281 15.54 -7.82 0.18
C GLY A 281 15.60 -6.34 -0.23
N LEU A 282 15.09 -6.01 -1.42
CA LEU A 282 14.98 -4.62 -1.90
C LEU A 282 14.03 -3.79 -1.04
N VAL A 283 12.85 -4.34 -0.69
CA VAL A 283 11.88 -3.68 0.19
C VAL A 283 12.50 -3.41 1.56
N VAL A 284 13.13 -4.42 2.18
CA VAL A 284 13.81 -4.28 3.48
C VAL A 284 14.94 -3.27 3.41
N GLY A 285 15.72 -3.27 2.32
CA GLY A 285 16.78 -2.30 2.05
C GLY A 285 16.24 -0.87 1.98
N SER A 286 15.15 -0.64 1.27
CA SER A 286 14.51 0.68 1.17
C SER A 286 13.94 1.15 2.51
N ILE A 287 13.33 0.26 3.28
CA ILE A 287 12.85 0.58 4.64
C ILE A 287 14.03 0.97 5.54
N ARG A 288 15.13 0.22 5.49
CA ARG A 288 16.35 0.55 6.24
C ARG A 288 16.90 1.92 5.85
N SER A 289 17.00 2.22 4.55
CA SER A 289 17.47 3.51 4.06
C SER A 289 16.60 4.66 4.58
N LEU A 290 15.27 4.51 4.54
CA LEU A 290 14.33 5.50 5.10
C LEU A 290 14.52 5.69 6.61
N VAL A 291 14.78 4.63 7.37
CA VAL A 291 15.03 4.73 8.82
C VAL A 291 16.38 5.40 9.10
N LEU A 292 17.42 5.10 8.32
CA LEU A 292 18.75 5.69 8.49
C LEU A 292 18.79 7.17 8.10
N GLU A 293 18.11 7.56 7.02
CA GLU A 293 17.95 8.95 6.60
C GLU A 293 17.34 9.78 7.75
N ARG A 294 16.26 9.27 8.35
CA ARG A 294 15.63 9.86 9.55
C ARG A 294 16.57 9.94 10.76
N GLY A 295 17.39 8.91 10.96
CA GLY A 295 18.35 8.86 12.06
C GLY A 295 19.41 9.96 11.94
N LYS A 296 19.91 10.21 10.73
CA LYS A 296 20.90 11.25 10.45
C LYS A 296 20.33 12.65 10.64
N GLU A 297 19.12 12.91 10.13
CA GLU A 297 18.42 14.19 10.32
C GLU A 297 18.24 14.54 11.81
N LYS A 298 17.85 13.55 12.62
CA LYS A 298 17.62 13.77 14.06
C LYS A 298 18.91 14.00 14.86
N VAL A 299 20.05 13.45 14.42
CA VAL A 299 21.36 13.66 15.03
C VAL A 299 21.97 15.00 14.57
N GLY A 300 21.78 15.37 13.30
CA GLY A 300 22.14 16.70 12.80
C GLY A 300 21.46 17.81 13.59
N ARG A 301 20.18 17.65 13.92
CA ARG A 301 19.40 18.59 14.75
C ARG A 301 19.84 18.73 16.22
N ARG A 302 20.76 17.89 16.70
CA ARG A 302 21.26 17.92 18.09
C ARG A 302 22.69 18.47 18.21
N ARG A 303 23.34 18.75 17.09
CA ARG A 303 24.61 19.47 17.03
C ARG A 303 24.34 20.91 16.65
#